data_AF-A0AAD0J6F8-F1
#
_entry.id   AF-A0AAD0J6F8-F1
#
_cell.length_a   1.000
_cell.length_b   1.000
_cell.length_c   1.000
_cell.angle_alpha   90.00
_cell.angle_beta   90.00
_cell.angle_gamma   90.00
#
_symmetry.space_group_name_H-M   'P 1'
#
loop_
_entity.id
_entity.type
_entity.pdbx_description
1 polymer ?
#
loop_
_entity_poly.entity_id
_entity_poly.type
_entity_poly.pdbx_seq_one_letter_code
_entity_poly.pdbx_strand_id
1 'polypeptide(L)'
;MRGIRTASTGRLAGLAAMFMTGVGVALPGFAMDCAKAVQPIEKRICANPALRAADARLNAAYAGALKAAPDAAIRDMLVRSQRRWLDARNKRLDTDYEGHRLAVDEVRKAFDRRTAVLADRSGEGLIARALAERQWLAKYSGGPLAGFDANCDFIPDDASGAHVSYACFGATHVQHHARVCSQSEDWATGAVYQYRLVSAADGGKVHPVAFCEAQGAHACDSGSAQAGWVRAAAPGGESRTPAPVMGLPQLDAELWPLGDGGDAAWFDRCLTAPVFPDAY
;
A
#
# COMPACT_ATOMS: atom_id res chain seq x y z
N MET A 1 87.74 -3.58 23.60
CA MET A 1 88.48 -2.67 22.70
C MET A 1 87.49 -2.25 21.61
N ARG A 2 86.80 -1.12 21.76
CA ARG A 2 87.12 0.19 21.13
C ARG A 2 87.31 0.10 19.61
N GLY A 3 86.33 0.63 18.87
CA GLY A 3 86.39 0.87 17.43
C GLY A 3 85.15 1.62 16.95
N ILE A 4 85.10 2.93 17.21
CA ILE A 4 84.09 3.89 16.72
C ILE A 4 84.50 4.36 15.31
N ARG A 5 83.54 4.46 14.38
CA ARG A 5 83.54 5.49 13.31
C ARG A 5 82.11 6.01 13.03
N THR A 6 81.89 7.25 13.44
CA THR A 6 81.01 8.30 12.90
C THR A 6 81.45 8.66 11.45
N ALA A 7 80.76 9.37 10.54
CA ALA A 7 79.50 10.10 10.32
C ALA A 7 79.30 10.07 8.76
N SER A 8 78.21 10.45 8.08
CA SER A 8 77.65 11.80 7.97
C SER A 8 76.62 11.86 6.82
N THR A 9 75.51 12.56 7.07
CA THR A 9 74.72 13.44 6.17
C THR A 9 74.24 12.99 4.78
N GLY A 10 72.91 13.01 4.61
CA GLY A 10 72.28 14.05 3.79
C GLY A 10 71.37 13.60 2.63
N ARG A 11 70.06 13.85 2.81
CA ARG A 11 69.16 14.67 1.95
C ARG A 11 67.76 14.05 1.81
N LEU A 12 66.76 14.83 2.27
CA LEU A 12 65.36 14.72 1.90
C LEU A 12 65.18 14.98 0.40
N ALA A 13 64.35 14.17 -0.27
CA ALA A 13 63.55 14.60 -1.41
C ALA A 13 62.35 13.63 -1.57
N GLY A 14 61.15 14.21 -1.62
CA GLY A 14 59.88 13.49 -1.46
C GLY A 14 59.47 12.61 -2.64
N LEU A 15 58.51 11.74 -2.35
CA LEU A 15 57.67 11.09 -3.35
C LEU A 15 56.22 11.32 -2.96
N ALA A 16 55.52 12.01 -3.88
CA ALA A 16 54.14 12.43 -3.78
C ALA A 16 53.20 11.23 -3.60
N ALA A 17 52.31 11.31 -2.61
CA ALA A 17 51.19 10.42 -2.46
C ALA A 17 50.17 10.72 -3.56
N MET A 18 50.13 9.85 -4.58
CA MET A 18 49.16 9.90 -5.66
C MET A 18 47.80 9.48 -5.11
N PHE A 19 46.93 10.46 -4.88
CA PHE A 19 45.51 10.24 -4.57
C PHE A 19 44.87 9.44 -5.70
N MET A 20 44.58 8.15 -5.47
CA MET A 20 43.65 7.40 -6.31
C MET A 20 42.26 8.03 -6.16
N THR A 21 41.92 8.93 -7.08
CA THR A 21 40.56 9.38 -7.31
C THR A 21 39.79 8.21 -7.90
N GLY A 22 39.15 7.44 -7.03
CA GLY A 22 38.19 6.41 -7.45
C GLY A 22 37.03 7.08 -8.16
N VAL A 23 36.97 6.93 -9.49
CA VAL A 23 35.75 7.20 -10.26
C VAL A 23 34.74 6.14 -9.84
N GLY A 24 33.87 6.51 -8.89
CA GLY A 24 32.69 5.72 -8.56
C GLY A 24 31.82 5.65 -9.81
N VAL A 25 31.85 4.52 -10.52
CA VAL A 25 30.85 4.21 -11.54
C VAL A 25 29.54 4.08 -10.79
N ALA A 26 28.72 5.14 -10.83
CA ALA A 26 27.31 5.03 -10.51
C ALA A 26 26.74 4.01 -11.50
N LEU A 27 26.51 2.78 -11.01
CA LEU A 27 25.67 1.83 -11.73
C LEU A 27 24.40 2.60 -12.12
N PRO A 28 23.88 2.45 -13.35
CA PRO A 28 22.60 3.04 -13.71
C PRO A 28 21.57 2.40 -12.79
N GLY A 29 21.31 3.07 -11.68
CA GLY A 29 20.33 2.67 -10.69
C GLY A 29 18.97 2.68 -11.36
N PHE A 30 18.05 1.94 -10.76
CA PHE A 30 16.65 1.75 -11.18
C PHE A 30 15.82 3.04 -11.29
N ALA A 31 16.42 4.21 -11.51
CA ALA A 31 15.76 5.49 -11.68
C ALA A 31 15.02 5.59 -13.02
N MET A 32 14.01 6.46 -13.04
CA MET A 32 13.26 6.80 -14.25
C MET A 32 14.15 7.18 -15.44
N ASP A 33 13.87 6.58 -16.60
CA ASP A 33 14.49 6.94 -17.87
C ASP A 33 13.93 8.30 -18.36
N CYS A 34 14.65 9.36 -18.04
CA CYS A 34 14.23 10.73 -18.35
C CYS A 34 14.11 11.03 -19.85
N ALA A 35 14.71 10.22 -20.74
CA ALA A 35 14.50 10.37 -22.17
C ALA A 35 13.11 9.90 -22.61
N LYS A 36 12.43 9.08 -21.78
CA LYS A 36 11.09 8.53 -22.05
C LYS A 36 9.99 9.15 -21.20
N ALA A 37 10.28 10.22 -20.45
CA ALA A 37 9.29 10.89 -19.62
C ALA A 37 8.18 11.53 -20.48
N VAL A 38 6.94 11.07 -20.32
CA VAL A 38 5.77 11.56 -21.08
C VAL A 38 4.86 12.39 -20.19
N GLN A 39 4.59 11.91 -18.97
CA GLN A 39 3.64 12.55 -18.06
C GLN A 39 4.23 13.85 -17.47
N PRO A 40 3.38 14.85 -17.13
CA PRO A 40 3.84 16.11 -16.54
C PRO A 40 4.73 15.93 -15.30
N ILE A 41 4.33 15.04 -14.38
CA ILE A 41 5.11 14.74 -13.18
C ILE A 41 6.46 14.09 -13.50
N GLU A 42 6.55 13.28 -14.55
CA GLU A 42 7.80 12.62 -14.96
C GLU A 42 8.80 13.64 -15.49
N LYS A 43 8.34 14.55 -16.35
CA LYS A 43 9.16 15.68 -16.84
C LYS A 43 9.63 16.55 -15.68
N ARG A 44 8.76 16.79 -14.71
CA ARG A 44 9.09 17.54 -13.49
C ARG A 44 10.18 16.84 -12.67
N ILE A 45 10.04 15.53 -12.44
CA ILE A 45 11.05 14.73 -11.75
C ILE A 45 12.38 14.89 -12.48
N CYS A 46 12.39 14.71 -13.79
CA CYS A 46 13.61 14.78 -14.60
C CYS A 46 14.29 16.15 -14.62
N ALA A 47 13.52 17.24 -14.57
CA ALA A 47 14.04 18.60 -14.51
C ALA A 47 14.58 19.00 -13.12
N ASN A 48 14.26 18.26 -12.06
CA ASN A 48 14.64 18.61 -10.69
C ASN A 48 15.60 17.57 -10.08
N PRO A 49 16.86 17.93 -9.78
CA PRO A 49 17.84 16.99 -9.20
C PRO A 49 17.41 16.33 -7.88
N ALA A 50 16.70 17.05 -7.00
CA ALA A 50 16.25 16.51 -5.73
C ALA A 50 15.14 15.45 -5.92
N LEU A 51 14.22 15.68 -6.87
CA LEU A 51 13.19 14.71 -7.22
C LEU A 51 13.78 13.47 -7.90
N ARG A 52 14.77 13.63 -8.79
CA ARG A 52 15.49 12.48 -9.37
C ARG A 52 16.17 11.63 -8.31
N ALA A 53 16.81 12.26 -7.33
CA ALA A 53 17.45 11.55 -6.23
C ALA A 53 16.43 10.81 -5.34
N ALA A 54 15.24 11.38 -5.13
CA ALA A 54 14.15 10.72 -4.41
C ALA A 54 13.59 9.51 -5.19
N ASP A 55 13.37 9.66 -6.50
CA ASP A 55 12.95 8.55 -7.38
C ASP A 55 13.96 7.41 -7.39
N ALA A 56 15.26 7.70 -7.49
CA ALA A 56 16.31 6.68 -7.45
C ALA A 56 16.30 5.89 -6.13
N ARG A 57 16.11 6.57 -4.98
CA ARG A 57 16.01 5.91 -3.67
C ARG A 57 14.76 5.03 -3.56
N LEU A 58 13.62 5.51 -4.04
CA LEU A 58 12.39 4.74 -4.07
C LEU A 58 12.56 3.46 -4.89
N ASN A 59 13.11 3.57 -6.10
CA ASN A 59 13.30 2.41 -6.96
C ASN A 59 14.30 1.40 -6.39
N ALA A 60 15.35 1.86 -5.69
CA ALA A 60 16.25 0.97 -4.96
C ALA A 60 15.52 0.22 -3.82
N ALA A 61 14.67 0.92 -3.05
CA ALA A 61 13.86 0.30 -2.00
C ALA A 61 12.85 -0.71 -2.58
N TYR A 62 12.21 -0.38 -3.70
CA TYR A 62 11.31 -1.29 -4.42
C TYR A 62 12.04 -2.56 -4.89
N ALA A 63 13.21 -2.41 -5.54
CA ALA A 63 14.03 -3.55 -5.94
C ALA A 63 14.44 -4.41 -4.73
N GLY A 64 14.77 -3.77 -3.61
CA GLY A 64 15.04 -4.44 -2.33
C GLY A 64 13.83 -5.21 -1.79
N ALA A 65 12.63 -4.63 -1.84
CA ALA A 65 11.38 -5.29 -1.41
C ALA A 65 11.07 -6.51 -2.29
N LEU A 66 11.19 -6.36 -3.61
CA LEU A 66 11.00 -7.45 -4.57
C LEU A 66 11.99 -8.61 -4.37
N LYS A 67 13.23 -8.31 -3.98
CA LYS A 67 14.25 -9.32 -3.64
C LYS A 67 13.96 -10.01 -2.31
N ALA A 68 13.39 -9.28 -1.35
CA ALA A 68 13.05 -9.80 -0.03
C ALA A 68 11.72 -10.58 -0.01
N ALA A 69 10.91 -10.50 -1.06
CA ALA A 69 9.65 -11.23 -1.17
C ALA A 69 9.90 -12.75 -1.03
N PRO A 70 9.20 -13.44 -0.10
CA PRO A 70 9.45 -14.85 0.18
C PRO A 70 8.89 -15.80 -0.89
N ASP A 71 7.94 -15.33 -1.70
CA ASP A 71 7.31 -16.11 -2.77
C ASP A 71 6.71 -15.20 -3.86
N ALA A 72 6.23 -15.83 -4.94
CA ALA A 72 5.65 -15.16 -6.09
C ALA A 72 4.36 -14.37 -5.73
N ALA A 73 3.53 -14.86 -4.82
CA ALA A 73 2.27 -14.20 -4.49
C ALA A 73 2.51 -12.86 -3.75
N ILE A 74 3.43 -12.83 -2.79
CA ILE A 74 3.83 -11.57 -2.12
C ILE A 74 4.60 -10.67 -3.09
N ARG A 75 5.44 -11.24 -3.95
CA ARG A 75 6.12 -10.46 -5.00
C ARG A 75 5.11 -9.77 -5.92
N ASP A 76 4.08 -10.48 -6.38
CA ASP A 76 3.03 -9.94 -7.24
C ASP A 76 2.18 -8.89 -6.52
N MET A 77 1.93 -9.07 -5.22
CA MET A 77 1.29 -8.05 -4.37
C MET A 77 2.12 -6.77 -4.34
N LEU A 78 3.43 -6.85 -4.10
CA LEU A 78 4.33 -5.68 -4.13
C LEU A 78 4.34 -4.99 -5.50
N VAL A 79 4.30 -5.77 -6.59
CA VAL A 79 4.20 -5.21 -7.95
C VAL A 79 2.90 -4.44 -8.14
N ARG A 80 1.75 -5.01 -7.73
CA ARG A 80 0.44 -4.32 -7.82
C ARG A 80 0.41 -3.05 -6.98
N SER A 81 0.86 -3.15 -5.74
CA SER A 81 1.01 -2.03 -4.80
C SER A 81 1.84 -0.89 -5.41
N GLN A 82 2.99 -1.21 -6.01
CA GLN A 82 3.84 -0.20 -6.65
C GLN A 82 3.21 0.40 -7.91
N ARG A 83 2.48 -0.38 -8.71
CA ARG A 83 1.74 0.13 -9.87
C ARG A 83 0.68 1.14 -9.45
N ARG A 84 -0.14 0.82 -8.45
CA ARG A 84 -1.14 1.75 -7.92
C ARG A 84 -0.53 3.05 -7.42
N TRP A 85 0.62 2.98 -6.73
CA TRP A 85 1.33 4.18 -6.30
C TRP A 85 1.80 5.05 -7.47
N LEU A 86 2.31 4.44 -8.55
CA LEU A 86 2.73 5.16 -9.76
C LEU A 86 1.54 5.80 -10.48
N ASP A 87 0.41 5.12 -10.54
CA ASP A 87 -0.82 5.64 -11.12
C ASP A 87 -1.35 6.84 -10.32
N ALA A 88 -1.40 6.72 -8.99
CA ALA A 88 -1.76 7.82 -8.09
C ALA A 88 -0.79 9.01 -8.22
N ARG A 89 0.53 8.76 -8.28
CA ARG A 89 1.55 9.79 -8.52
C ARG A 89 1.27 10.53 -9.83
N ASN A 90 1.03 9.79 -10.90
CA ASN A 90 0.79 10.36 -12.23
C ASN A 90 -0.49 11.19 -12.27
N LYS A 91 -1.50 10.80 -11.50
CA LYS A 91 -2.79 11.48 -11.40
C LYS A 91 -2.74 12.76 -10.55
N ARG A 92 -1.98 12.77 -9.45
CA ARG A 92 -2.12 13.80 -8.40
C ARG A 92 -0.87 14.60 -8.03
N LEU A 93 0.34 14.11 -8.33
CA LEU A 93 1.54 14.78 -7.79
C LEU A 93 2.08 15.93 -8.65
N ASP A 94 1.51 16.19 -9.83
CA ASP A 94 1.86 17.39 -10.59
C ASP A 94 1.15 18.64 -10.06
N THR A 95 -0.16 18.53 -9.79
CA THR A 95 -1.03 19.63 -9.37
C THR A 95 -1.98 19.25 -8.23
N ASP A 96 -2.36 20.23 -7.41
CA ASP A 96 -3.40 20.10 -6.39
C ASP A 96 -4.80 19.99 -7.02
N TYR A 97 -5.84 19.97 -6.17
CA TYR A 97 -7.24 19.82 -6.58
C TYR A 97 -7.79 21.04 -7.35
N GLU A 98 -7.15 22.20 -7.22
CA GLU A 98 -7.49 23.44 -7.93
C GLU A 98 -6.63 23.63 -9.20
N GLY A 99 -5.73 22.68 -9.50
CA GLY A 99 -4.85 22.71 -10.66
C GLY A 99 -3.55 23.51 -10.46
N HIS A 100 -3.25 23.97 -9.24
CA HIS A 100 -1.97 24.62 -8.96
C HIS A 100 -0.87 23.58 -8.78
N ARG A 101 0.34 23.91 -9.22
CA ARG A 101 1.48 23.00 -9.10
C ARG A 101 1.84 22.78 -7.64
N LEU A 102 1.85 21.52 -7.20
CA LEU A 102 2.28 21.17 -5.84
C LEU A 102 3.72 21.62 -5.58
N ALA A 103 4.08 21.95 -4.34
CA ALA A 103 5.45 22.31 -4.00
C ALA A 103 6.43 21.15 -4.26
N VAL A 104 7.68 21.44 -4.66
CA VAL A 104 8.70 20.40 -4.92
C VAL A 104 8.94 19.55 -3.67
N ASP A 105 8.96 20.17 -2.50
CA ASP A 105 9.14 19.45 -1.24
C ASP A 105 7.98 18.52 -0.92
N GLU A 106 6.75 18.85 -1.32
CA GLU A 106 5.60 17.97 -1.11
C GLU A 106 5.71 16.71 -1.98
N VAL A 107 6.07 16.89 -3.26
CA VAL A 107 6.35 15.76 -4.16
C VAL A 107 7.49 14.91 -3.58
N ARG A 108 8.57 15.53 -3.09
CA ARG A 108 9.69 14.82 -2.48
C ARG A 108 9.26 14.00 -1.25
N LYS A 109 8.44 14.57 -0.36
CA LYS A 109 7.91 13.85 0.81
C LYS A 109 7.12 12.62 0.41
N ALA A 110 6.30 12.68 -0.63
CA ALA A 110 5.56 11.52 -1.12
C ALA A 110 6.48 10.35 -1.52
N PHE A 111 7.60 10.66 -2.19
CA PHE A 111 8.62 9.67 -2.55
C PHE A 111 9.37 9.13 -1.32
N ASP A 112 9.73 10.00 -0.38
CA ASP A 112 10.41 9.62 0.85
C ASP A 112 9.53 8.69 1.70
N ARG A 113 8.23 9.01 1.84
CA ARG A 113 7.24 8.17 2.53
C ARG A 113 7.12 6.79 1.88
N ARG A 114 6.96 6.74 0.54
CA ARG A 114 6.87 5.47 -0.19
C ARG A 114 8.15 4.64 -0.07
N THR A 115 9.31 5.29 -0.10
CA THR A 115 10.62 4.65 0.11
C THR A 115 10.67 3.99 1.49
N ALA A 116 10.21 4.68 2.53
CA ALA A 116 10.18 4.15 3.89
C ALA A 116 9.27 2.90 3.98
N VAL A 117 8.05 2.97 3.43
CA VAL A 117 7.11 1.83 3.39
C VAL A 117 7.72 0.61 2.69
N LEU A 118 8.35 0.80 1.53
CA LEU A 118 8.99 -0.28 0.77
C LEU A 118 10.24 -0.84 1.45
N ALA A 119 10.96 -0.01 2.20
CA ALA A 119 12.16 -0.38 2.93
C ALA A 119 11.85 -1.01 4.30
N ASP A 120 10.62 -0.87 4.80
CA ASP A 120 10.25 -1.39 6.12
C ASP A 120 10.34 -2.92 6.16
N ARG A 121 11.01 -3.43 7.19
CA ARG A 121 11.21 -4.85 7.50
C ARG A 121 10.70 -5.21 8.88
N SER A 122 10.04 -4.27 9.57
CA SER A 122 9.37 -4.51 10.83
C SER A 122 8.14 -5.43 10.67
N GLY A 123 7.49 -5.75 11.78
CA GLY A 123 6.21 -6.47 11.76
C GLY A 123 5.08 -5.70 11.04
N GLU A 124 5.23 -4.39 10.88
CA GLU A 124 4.26 -3.52 10.19
C GLU A 124 4.57 -3.32 8.70
N GLY A 125 5.71 -3.84 8.22
CA GLY A 125 6.09 -3.74 6.81
C GLY A 125 5.17 -4.58 5.90
N LEU A 126 5.05 -4.17 4.62
CA LEU A 126 4.13 -4.80 3.66
C LEU A 126 4.29 -6.33 3.55
N ILE A 127 5.51 -6.85 3.64
CA ILE A 127 5.78 -8.29 3.58
C ILE A 127 5.24 -9.00 4.82
N ALA A 128 5.49 -8.46 6.01
CA ALA A 128 5.04 -9.05 7.27
C ALA A 128 3.50 -9.02 7.36
N ARG A 129 2.89 -7.89 6.99
CA ARG A 129 1.43 -7.75 6.90
C ARG A 129 0.80 -8.75 5.93
N ALA A 130 1.37 -8.92 4.73
CA ALA A 130 0.87 -9.92 3.78
C ALA A 130 1.00 -11.37 4.27
N LEU A 131 2.03 -11.67 5.07
CA LEU A 131 2.18 -12.99 5.70
C LEU A 131 1.13 -13.21 6.79
N ALA A 132 0.88 -12.21 7.64
CA ALA A 132 -0.16 -12.25 8.67
C ALA A 132 -1.55 -12.41 8.05
N GLU A 133 -1.86 -11.62 7.01
CA GLU A 133 -3.08 -11.70 6.23
C GLU A 133 -3.30 -13.10 5.65
N ARG A 134 -2.27 -13.66 5.01
CA ARG A 134 -2.31 -15.03 4.48
C ARG A 134 -2.60 -16.06 5.57
N GLN A 135 -1.92 -15.95 6.71
CA GLN A 135 -2.10 -16.88 7.83
C GLN A 135 -3.53 -16.79 8.39
N TRP A 136 -4.08 -15.59 8.49
CA TRP A 136 -5.44 -15.39 8.96
C TRP A 136 -6.48 -15.91 7.96
N LEU A 137 -6.32 -15.62 6.66
CA LEU A 137 -7.21 -16.10 5.60
C LEU A 137 -7.26 -17.63 5.50
N ALA A 138 -6.17 -18.33 5.86
CA ALA A 138 -6.10 -19.79 5.84
C ALA A 138 -7.08 -20.50 6.80
N LYS A 139 -7.73 -19.76 7.71
CA LYS A 139 -8.80 -20.27 8.58
C LYS A 139 -10.09 -20.60 7.80
N TYR A 140 -10.29 -19.96 6.65
CA TYR A 140 -11.52 -20.08 5.87
C TYR A 140 -11.31 -20.95 4.62
N SER A 141 -12.40 -21.35 3.97
CA SER A 141 -12.30 -22.19 2.77
C SER A 141 -11.69 -21.43 1.59
N GLY A 142 -11.72 -20.10 1.62
CA GLY A 142 -11.49 -19.25 0.47
C GLY A 142 -12.55 -19.51 -0.61
N GLY A 143 -12.20 -19.17 -1.83
CA GLY A 143 -13.03 -19.39 -3.02
C GLY A 143 -12.82 -18.29 -4.06
N PRO A 144 -13.44 -18.42 -5.23
CA PRO A 144 -13.20 -17.52 -6.36
C PRO A 144 -13.66 -16.09 -6.10
N LEU A 145 -14.52 -15.86 -5.09
CA LEU A 145 -15.08 -14.56 -4.72
C LEU A 145 -14.32 -13.91 -3.55
N ALA A 146 -13.30 -14.59 -2.99
CA ALA A 146 -12.42 -14.00 -2.00
C ALA A 146 -11.34 -13.16 -2.68
N GLY A 147 -10.93 -12.07 -2.04
CA GLY A 147 -9.83 -11.23 -2.47
C GLY A 147 -10.03 -9.75 -2.15
N PHE A 148 -9.14 -8.94 -2.70
CA PHE A 148 -9.00 -7.52 -2.40
C PHE A 148 -9.20 -6.68 -3.65
N ASP A 149 -10.07 -5.67 -3.54
CA ASP A 149 -10.30 -4.66 -4.56
C ASP A 149 -9.85 -3.29 -4.02
N ALA A 150 -8.54 -3.06 -4.08
CA ALA A 150 -7.91 -1.87 -3.53
C ALA A 150 -7.75 -0.77 -4.60
N ASN A 151 -8.19 0.44 -4.27
CA ASN A 151 -7.96 1.67 -5.02
C ASN A 151 -7.15 2.64 -4.15
N CYS A 152 -6.15 3.29 -4.73
CA CYS A 152 -5.28 4.19 -3.98
C CYS A 152 -5.14 5.54 -4.69
N ASP A 153 -5.08 6.61 -3.91
CA ASP A 153 -4.89 7.96 -4.43
C ASP A 153 -4.07 8.82 -3.45
N PHE A 154 -3.65 10.00 -3.89
CA PHE A 154 -3.18 11.05 -2.99
C PHE A 154 -4.35 11.92 -2.54
N ILE A 155 -4.66 11.86 -1.25
CA ILE A 155 -5.75 12.64 -0.62
C ILE A 155 -5.19 13.91 0.03
N PRO A 156 -5.96 15.01 0.08
CA PRO A 156 -5.58 16.21 0.82
C PRO A 156 -5.43 15.92 2.31
N ASP A 157 -4.33 16.38 2.89
CA ASP A 157 -4.12 16.41 4.34
C ASP A 157 -4.69 17.72 4.95
N ASP A 158 -5.03 18.70 4.10
CA ASP A 158 -5.55 20.01 4.49
C ASP A 158 -6.61 20.51 3.50
N ALA A 159 -7.35 21.56 3.90
CA ALA A 159 -8.43 22.13 3.10
C ALA A 159 -7.97 22.81 1.79
N SER A 160 -6.69 23.16 1.69
CA SER A 160 -6.11 23.77 0.47
C SER A 160 -5.66 22.75 -0.56
N GLY A 161 -5.49 21.48 -0.18
CA GLY A 161 -4.93 20.44 -1.05
C GLY A 161 -3.43 20.61 -1.31
N ALA A 162 -2.74 21.50 -0.59
CA ALA A 162 -1.32 21.75 -0.75
C ALA A 162 -0.44 20.65 -0.13
N HIS A 163 -0.96 19.95 0.88
CA HIS A 163 -0.36 18.75 1.46
C HIS A 163 -1.18 17.52 1.13
N VAL A 164 -0.50 16.42 0.81
CA VAL A 164 -1.16 15.18 0.41
C VAL A 164 -0.53 13.94 1.04
N SER A 165 -1.36 12.95 1.32
CA SER A 165 -0.94 11.62 1.74
C SER A 165 -1.41 10.56 0.77
N TYR A 166 -0.59 9.53 0.56
CA TYR A 166 -1.00 8.36 -0.20
C TYR A 166 -1.83 7.47 0.72
N ALA A 167 -3.05 7.17 0.30
CA ALA A 167 -3.97 6.31 1.02
C ALA A 167 -4.62 5.31 0.07
N CYS A 168 -4.94 4.14 0.60
CA CYS A 168 -5.66 3.09 -0.11
C CYS A 168 -7.00 2.83 0.58
N PHE A 169 -8.04 2.73 -0.24
CA PHE A 169 -9.41 2.43 0.12
C PHE A 169 -9.91 1.30 -0.77
N GLY A 170 -11.11 0.80 -0.53
CA GLY A 170 -11.69 -0.26 -1.36
C GLY A 170 -12.30 -1.36 -0.53
N ALA A 171 -12.35 -2.57 -1.09
CA ALA A 171 -13.07 -3.69 -0.51
C ALA A 171 -12.18 -4.90 -0.23
N THR A 172 -12.42 -5.54 0.90
CA THR A 172 -11.92 -6.87 1.25
C THR A 172 -13.09 -7.83 1.24
N HIS A 173 -12.96 -8.95 0.51
CA HIS A 173 -13.93 -10.03 0.47
C HIS A 173 -13.32 -11.32 1.01
N VAL A 174 -13.95 -11.91 2.03
CA VAL A 174 -13.52 -13.19 2.61
C VAL A 174 -14.64 -14.20 2.41
N GLN A 175 -14.28 -15.39 1.95
CA GLN A 175 -15.24 -16.46 1.65
C GLN A 175 -15.02 -17.67 2.55
N HIS A 176 -16.12 -18.15 3.14
CA HIS A 176 -16.20 -19.40 3.86
C HIS A 176 -17.44 -20.18 3.41
N HIS A 177 -17.21 -21.31 2.74
CA HIS A 177 -18.24 -22.09 2.04
C HIS A 177 -19.08 -21.22 1.10
N ALA A 178 -20.40 -21.24 1.27
CA ALA A 178 -21.36 -20.45 0.49
C ALA A 178 -21.56 -19.04 1.03
N ARG A 179 -20.78 -18.57 2.02
CA ARG A 179 -20.89 -17.22 2.58
C ARG A 179 -19.69 -16.36 2.19
N VAL A 180 -19.97 -15.15 1.74
CA VAL A 180 -18.97 -14.11 1.49
C VAL A 180 -19.28 -12.91 2.37
N CYS A 181 -18.32 -12.54 3.22
CA CYS A 181 -18.39 -11.33 4.04
C CYS A 181 -17.45 -10.31 3.42
N SER A 182 -17.93 -9.09 3.23
CA SER A 182 -17.19 -8.01 2.59
C SER A 182 -17.18 -6.78 3.47
N GLN A 183 -16.01 -6.17 3.63
CA GLN A 183 -15.86 -4.85 4.24
C GLN A 183 -15.30 -3.92 3.18
N SER A 184 -15.84 -2.71 3.08
CA SER A 184 -15.25 -1.67 2.27
C SER A 184 -15.18 -0.35 3.01
N GLU A 185 -14.16 0.42 2.69
CA GLU A 185 -14.01 1.80 3.13
C GLU A 185 -14.00 2.72 1.92
N ASP A 186 -14.65 3.88 2.07
CA ASP A 186 -14.58 4.95 1.09
C ASP A 186 -14.26 6.28 1.79
N TRP A 187 -13.53 7.13 1.09
CA TRP A 187 -13.26 8.49 1.53
C TRP A 187 -14.12 9.46 0.72
N ALA A 188 -15.03 10.14 1.41
CA ALA A 188 -15.88 11.15 0.82
C ALA A 188 -16.09 12.30 1.80
N THR A 189 -16.23 13.53 1.30
CA THR A 189 -16.60 14.70 2.14
C THR A 189 -15.68 14.93 3.34
N GLY A 190 -14.40 14.53 3.27
CA GLY A 190 -13.44 14.65 4.36
C GLY A 190 -13.56 13.62 5.50
N ALA A 191 -14.35 12.56 5.31
CA ALA A 191 -14.54 11.49 6.29
C ALA A 191 -14.38 10.11 5.63
N VAL A 192 -13.96 9.12 6.43
CA VAL A 192 -13.96 7.70 6.05
C VAL A 192 -15.28 7.08 6.44
N TYR A 193 -15.90 6.39 5.49
CA TYR A 193 -17.14 5.64 5.68
C TYR A 193 -16.81 4.16 5.63
N GLN A 194 -17.38 3.40 6.57
CA GLN A 194 -17.23 1.94 6.61
C GLN A 194 -18.54 1.30 6.19
N TYR A 195 -18.43 0.33 5.30
CA TYR A 195 -19.55 -0.43 4.76
C TYR A 195 -19.27 -1.92 4.91
N ARG A 196 -20.32 -2.68 5.20
CA ARG A 196 -20.24 -4.14 5.31
C ARG A 196 -21.37 -4.80 4.56
N LEU A 197 -21.06 -5.91 3.91
CA LEU A 197 -21.96 -6.68 3.07
C LEU A 197 -21.80 -8.17 3.37
N VAL A 198 -22.93 -8.83 3.58
CA VAL A 198 -23.04 -10.29 3.66
C VAL A 198 -23.68 -10.77 2.38
N SER A 199 -23.07 -11.75 1.72
CA SER A 199 -23.59 -12.36 0.51
C SER A 199 -23.57 -13.87 0.59
N ALA A 200 -24.51 -14.51 -0.12
CA ALA A 200 -24.52 -15.92 -0.38
C ALA A 200 -23.91 -16.20 -1.76
N ALA A 201 -23.10 -17.25 -1.87
CA ALA A 201 -22.47 -17.70 -3.11
C ALA A 201 -23.08 -19.03 -3.57
N ASP A 202 -23.55 -19.06 -4.81
CA ASP A 202 -24.04 -20.28 -5.48
C ASP A 202 -23.37 -20.41 -6.85
N GLY A 203 -22.51 -21.43 -7.01
CA GLY A 203 -21.82 -21.70 -8.28
C GLY A 203 -21.02 -20.51 -8.83
N GLY A 204 -20.47 -19.64 -7.97
CA GLY A 204 -19.73 -18.43 -8.37
C GLY A 204 -20.61 -17.20 -8.61
N LYS A 205 -21.94 -17.32 -8.52
CA LYS A 205 -22.85 -16.16 -8.46
C LYS A 205 -22.97 -15.70 -7.02
N VAL A 206 -22.99 -14.38 -6.81
CA VAL A 206 -23.15 -13.79 -5.49
C VAL A 206 -24.51 -13.11 -5.36
N HIS A 207 -25.16 -13.32 -4.23
CA HIS A 207 -26.45 -12.73 -3.90
C HIS A 207 -26.33 -11.97 -2.58
N PRO A 208 -26.51 -10.65 -2.58
CA PRO A 208 -26.56 -9.87 -1.34
C PRO A 208 -27.63 -10.42 -0.39
N VAL A 209 -27.27 -10.59 0.88
CA VAL A 209 -28.17 -11.04 1.96
C VAL A 209 -28.55 -9.86 2.83
N ALA A 210 -27.55 -9.14 3.33
CA ALA A 210 -27.72 -7.97 4.17
C ALA A 210 -26.52 -7.04 4.05
N PHE A 211 -26.72 -5.75 4.30
CA PHE A 211 -25.66 -4.76 4.33
C PHE A 211 -25.84 -3.80 5.52
N CYS A 212 -24.75 -3.17 5.93
CA CYS A 212 -24.70 -2.15 6.95
C CYS A 212 -23.80 -1.01 6.49
N GLU A 213 -24.26 0.22 6.69
CA GLU A 213 -23.52 1.44 6.35
C GLU A 213 -23.47 2.34 7.58
N ALA A 214 -22.28 2.80 7.95
CA ALA A 214 -22.14 3.71 9.07
C ALA A 214 -20.97 4.68 8.91
N GLN A 215 -21.13 5.85 9.54
CA GLN A 215 -20.04 6.79 9.78
C GLN A 215 -19.39 6.45 11.13
N GLY A 216 -18.07 6.26 11.14
CA GLY A 216 -17.30 5.96 12.35
C GLY A 216 -17.15 4.46 12.65
N ALA A 217 -16.14 4.14 13.46
CA ALA A 217 -15.75 2.77 13.76
C ALA A 217 -16.84 1.99 14.54
N HIS A 218 -16.91 0.69 14.31
CA HIS A 218 -17.66 -0.31 15.09
C HIS A 218 -19.20 -0.31 14.98
N ALA A 219 -19.80 0.66 14.31
CA ALA A 219 -21.27 0.73 14.18
C ALA A 219 -21.86 -0.51 13.48
N CYS A 220 -21.11 -1.15 12.58
CA CYS A 220 -21.52 -2.37 11.87
C CYS A 220 -20.97 -3.68 12.48
N ASP A 221 -20.30 -3.64 13.66
CA ASP A 221 -19.69 -4.82 14.30
C ASP A 221 -20.72 -5.77 14.89
N SER A 222 -21.82 -5.22 15.41
CA SER A 222 -22.93 -6.03 15.87
C SER A 222 -23.83 -6.40 14.68
N GLY A 223 -24.19 -7.68 14.54
CA GLY A 223 -25.21 -8.12 13.58
C GLY A 223 -26.64 -7.76 13.99
N SER A 224 -26.84 -6.69 14.78
CA SER A 224 -28.16 -6.32 15.30
C SER A 224 -28.87 -5.28 14.42
N ALA A 225 -30.20 -5.20 14.45
CA ALA A 225 -30.95 -4.16 13.75
C ALA A 225 -30.62 -2.75 14.29
N GLN A 226 -30.24 -2.66 15.57
CA GLN A 226 -29.76 -1.45 16.22
C GLN A 226 -28.39 -0.98 15.68
N ALA A 227 -27.66 -1.85 14.97
CA ALA A 227 -26.43 -1.54 14.25
C ALA A 227 -26.66 -1.18 12.77
N GLY A 228 -27.91 -0.96 12.34
CA GLY A 228 -28.18 -0.44 11.00
C GLY A 228 -28.11 -1.48 9.87
N TRP A 229 -28.21 -2.77 10.18
CA TRP A 229 -28.30 -3.82 9.17
C TRP A 229 -29.64 -3.82 8.43
N VAL A 230 -29.58 -3.86 7.10
CA VAL A 230 -30.73 -3.89 6.19
C VAL A 230 -30.68 -5.13 5.31
N ARG A 231 -31.84 -5.78 5.08
CA ARG A 231 -31.94 -6.90 4.11
C ARG A 231 -31.82 -6.39 2.68
N ALA A 232 -31.09 -7.13 1.85
CA ALA A 232 -31.03 -6.84 0.41
C ALA A 232 -32.39 -6.97 -0.30
N ALA A 233 -33.34 -7.75 0.23
CA ALA A 233 -34.70 -7.87 -0.32
C ALA A 233 -35.62 -6.69 0.03
N ALA A 234 -35.16 -5.71 0.83
CA ALA A 234 -35.96 -4.54 1.19
C ALA A 234 -36.00 -3.52 0.03
N PRO A 235 -37.15 -2.89 -0.26
CA PRO A 235 -37.25 -1.87 -1.31
C PRO A 235 -36.28 -0.70 -1.07
N GLY A 236 -35.49 -0.34 -2.08
CA GLY A 236 -34.54 0.79 -2.04
C GLY A 236 -33.19 0.51 -1.37
N GLY A 237 -32.89 -0.74 -1.01
CA GLY A 237 -31.62 -1.12 -0.42
C GLY A 237 -30.57 -1.51 -1.45
N GLU A 238 -29.74 -0.56 -1.88
CA GLU A 238 -28.51 -0.86 -2.61
C GLU A 238 -27.31 -0.69 -1.66
N SER A 239 -26.44 -1.70 -1.60
CA SER A 239 -25.21 -1.62 -0.82
C SER A 239 -24.18 -0.79 -1.57
N ARG A 240 -23.51 0.14 -0.89
CA ARG A 240 -22.34 0.85 -1.43
C ARG A 240 -21.08 -0.01 -1.45
N THR A 241 -21.07 -1.17 -0.79
CA THR A 241 -19.98 -2.14 -0.91
C THR A 241 -20.07 -2.82 -2.27
N PRO A 242 -19.00 -2.77 -3.09
CA PRO A 242 -18.97 -3.50 -4.36
C PRO A 242 -19.27 -4.98 -4.14
N ALA A 243 -20.09 -5.56 -5.01
CA ALA A 243 -20.31 -7.00 -4.97
C ALA A 243 -18.99 -7.73 -5.28
N PRO A 244 -18.65 -8.81 -4.56
CA PRO A 244 -17.43 -9.57 -4.83
C PRO A 244 -17.47 -10.11 -6.25
N VAL A 245 -16.36 -9.91 -6.98
CA VAL A 245 -16.15 -10.44 -8.33
C VAL A 245 -15.10 -11.54 -8.33
N MET A 246 -15.11 -12.38 -9.36
CA MET A 246 -14.11 -13.43 -9.46
C MET A 246 -12.74 -12.90 -9.88
N GLY A 247 -11.68 -13.57 -9.42
CA GLY A 247 -10.31 -13.31 -9.89
C GLY A 247 -9.62 -12.13 -9.20
N LEU A 248 -10.13 -11.69 -8.06
CA LEU A 248 -9.48 -10.66 -7.25
C LEU A 248 -8.12 -11.14 -6.72
N PRO A 249 -7.16 -10.21 -6.56
CA PRO A 249 -5.94 -10.45 -5.80
C PRO A 249 -6.22 -11.14 -4.47
N GLN A 250 -5.44 -12.17 -4.14
CA GLN A 250 -5.59 -12.91 -2.88
C GLN A 250 -4.83 -12.28 -1.71
N LEU A 251 -3.97 -11.29 -1.98
CA LEU A 251 -3.22 -10.56 -0.96
C LEU A 251 -3.12 -9.08 -1.32
N ASP A 252 -3.31 -8.20 -0.34
CA ASP A 252 -3.12 -6.76 -0.46
C ASP A 252 -2.82 -6.04 0.86
N ALA A 253 -1.54 -5.93 1.21
CA ALA A 253 -1.08 -5.30 2.46
C ALA A 253 -1.17 -3.76 2.48
N GLU A 254 -1.72 -3.13 1.44
CA GLU A 254 -1.95 -1.67 1.42
C GLU A 254 -3.30 -1.28 2.04
N LEU A 255 -4.30 -2.18 2.02
CA LEU A 255 -5.55 -1.97 2.74
C LEU A 255 -5.33 -2.17 4.24
N TRP A 256 -6.34 -1.84 5.06
CA TRP A 256 -6.25 -1.98 6.52
C TRP A 256 -5.79 -3.40 6.91
N PRO A 257 -4.99 -3.54 8.00
CA PRO A 257 -4.54 -4.85 8.43
C PRO A 257 -5.70 -5.82 8.67
N LEU A 258 -5.69 -6.95 7.98
CA LEU A 258 -6.56 -8.07 8.33
C LEU A 258 -5.85 -8.97 9.34
N GLY A 259 -6.62 -9.43 10.32
CA GLY A 259 -6.19 -10.48 11.26
C GLY A 259 -5.90 -10.00 12.67
N ASP A 260 -6.06 -8.71 12.96
CA ASP A 260 -6.11 -8.16 14.30
C ASP A 260 -7.34 -7.24 14.50
N GLY A 261 -7.57 -6.84 15.76
CA GLY A 261 -8.59 -5.86 16.10
C GLY A 261 -10.05 -6.28 15.87
N GLY A 262 -10.92 -5.27 15.75
CA GLY A 262 -12.36 -5.43 15.64
C GLY A 262 -12.82 -6.03 14.30
N ASP A 263 -12.11 -5.73 13.21
CA ASP A 263 -12.48 -6.21 11.87
C ASP A 263 -12.26 -7.71 11.73
N ALA A 264 -11.14 -8.24 12.25
CA ALA A 264 -10.91 -9.68 12.29
C ALA A 264 -12.01 -10.42 13.06
N ALA A 265 -12.42 -9.88 14.22
CA ALA A 265 -13.52 -10.43 15.01
C ALA A 265 -14.87 -10.37 14.27
N TRP A 266 -15.11 -9.29 13.52
CA TRP A 266 -16.31 -9.18 12.68
C TRP A 266 -16.33 -10.22 11.56
N PHE A 267 -15.24 -10.37 10.81
CA PHE A 267 -15.16 -11.39 9.76
C PHE A 267 -15.35 -12.79 10.33
N ASP A 268 -14.70 -13.12 11.44
CA ASP A 268 -14.85 -14.43 12.11
C ASP A 268 -16.32 -14.71 12.43
N ARG A 269 -17.02 -13.76 13.07
CA ARG A 269 -18.44 -13.91 13.38
C ARG A 269 -19.29 -14.00 12.12
N CYS A 270 -19.10 -13.09 11.17
CA CYS A 270 -19.88 -13.02 9.94
C CYS A 270 -19.78 -14.34 9.15
N LEU A 271 -18.59 -14.92 9.06
CA LEU A 271 -18.32 -16.10 8.25
C LEU A 271 -18.78 -17.41 8.92
N THR A 272 -18.72 -17.48 10.25
CA THR A 272 -18.87 -18.76 10.98
C THR A 272 -20.16 -18.89 11.79
N ALA A 273 -20.84 -17.78 12.11
CA ALA A 273 -22.09 -17.85 12.85
C ALA A 273 -23.16 -18.63 12.05
N PRO A 274 -23.97 -19.49 12.69
CA PRO A 274 -25.02 -20.24 11.98
C PRO A 274 -25.98 -19.31 11.23
N VAL A 275 -26.28 -18.15 11.81
CA VAL A 275 -27.08 -17.07 11.25
C VAL A 275 -26.30 -15.77 11.44
N PHE A 276 -26.21 -14.93 10.41
CA PHE A 276 -25.67 -13.58 10.49
C PHE A 276 -26.25 -12.71 9.37
N PRO A 277 -26.60 -11.43 9.62
CA PRO A 277 -26.70 -10.76 10.92
C PRO A 277 -27.76 -11.41 11.86
N ASP A 278 -27.46 -11.44 13.16
CA ASP A 278 -28.20 -12.20 14.20
C ASP A 278 -29.57 -11.62 14.56
N ALA A 279 -29.87 -10.38 14.17
CA ALA A 279 -31.17 -9.77 14.46
C ALA A 279 -32.04 -9.63 13.21
N TYR A 280 -33.17 -10.33 13.29
CA TYR A 280 -34.47 -9.69 13.14
C TYR A 280 -35.29 -10.01 14.39
#